data_AF-A0A937PDP0-F1
#
_entry.id   AF-A0A937PDP0-F1
#
_cell.length_a   1.000
_cell.length_b   1.000
_cell.length_c   1.000
_cell.angle_alpha   90.00
_cell.angle_beta   90.00
_cell.angle_gamma   90.00
#
_symmetry.space_group_name_H-M   'P 1'
#
loop_
_entity.id
_entity.type
_entity.pdbx_description
1 polymer ?
#
loop_
_entity_poly.entity_id
_entity_poly.type
_entity_poly.pdbx_seq_one_letter_code
_entity_poly.pdbx_strand_id
1 'polypeptide(L)'
;MLWLVTDVDTEFDHVRFSGKPRYSGDPGLTEGVPHLLEFFARYNIRATFHIQEQSDSEQSILLRYPEVYEQVSKHGQEVSVHVHIKRADYAARKSEITAAVNRL
;
A
#
# COMPACT_ATOMS: atom_id res chain seq x y z
N MET A 1 -8.02 23.65 1.29
CA MET A 1 -6.95 22.72 1.73
C MET A 1 -7.10 21.47 0.89
N LEU A 2 -6.10 21.15 0.07
CA LEU A 2 -6.09 19.94 -0.75
C LEU A 2 -5.48 18.81 0.09
N TRP A 3 -6.18 17.68 0.18
CA TRP A 3 -5.69 16.48 0.85
C TRP A 3 -5.78 15.33 -0.13
N LEU A 4 -4.64 14.72 -0.46
CA LEU A 4 -4.58 13.65 -1.45
C LEU A 4 -4.77 12.30 -0.77
N VAL A 5 -5.38 11.36 -1.49
CA VAL A 5 -5.38 9.94 -1.12
C VAL A 5 -4.53 9.23 -2.17
N THR A 6 -3.51 8.51 -1.70
CA THR A 6 -2.59 7.75 -2.56
C THR A 6 -2.77 6.28 -2.23
N ASP A 7 -3.31 5.52 -3.17
CA ASP A 7 -3.35 4.06 -3.06
C ASP A 7 -1.94 3.51 -3.32
N VAL A 8 -1.50 2.59 -2.46
CA VAL A 8 -0.20 1.94 -2.52
C VAL A 8 -0.48 0.45 -2.69
N ASP A 9 -0.33 -0.05 -3.92
CA ASP A 9 -0.75 -1.40 -4.30
C ASP A 9 0.45 -2.27 -4.73
N THR A 10 0.38 -3.59 -4.51
CA THR A 10 1.35 -4.58 -5.01
C THR A 10 1.00 -5.10 -6.41
N GLU A 11 -0.15 -4.68 -6.96
CA GLU A 11 -0.73 -5.25 -8.17
C GLU A 11 0.03 -4.93 -9.46
N PHE A 12 1.01 -4.02 -9.40
CA PHE A 12 1.80 -3.64 -10.58
C PHE A 12 2.53 -4.85 -11.19
N ASP A 13 2.86 -5.87 -10.40
CA ASP A 13 3.58 -7.06 -10.86
C ASP A 13 2.69 -8.21 -11.37
N HIS A 14 1.49 -8.39 -10.82
CA HIS A 14 0.70 -9.62 -11.07
C HIS A 14 -0.40 -9.47 -12.13
N VAL A 15 -0.97 -8.28 -12.31
CA VAL A 15 -2.23 -8.12 -13.06
C VAL A 15 -2.03 -7.49 -14.44
N ARG A 16 -1.04 -6.59 -14.60
CA ARG A 16 -0.80 -5.90 -15.88
C ARG A 16 0.14 -6.64 -16.84
N PHE A 17 0.95 -7.58 -16.33
CA PHE A 17 1.91 -8.32 -17.13
C PHE A 17 1.55 -9.81 -17.15
N SER A 18 1.12 -10.33 -18.29
CA SER A 18 0.93 -11.77 -18.54
C SER A 18 2.27 -12.51 -18.74
N GLY A 19 3.34 -12.09 -18.03
CA GLY A 19 4.71 -12.58 -18.19
C GLY A 19 5.54 -12.40 -16.93
N LYS A 20 6.82 -12.81 -16.97
CA LYS A 20 7.74 -12.54 -15.85
C LYS A 20 7.90 -11.02 -15.68
N PRO A 21 7.68 -10.46 -14.48
CA PRO A 21 7.90 -9.04 -14.24
C PRO A 21 9.32 -8.66 -14.64
N ARG A 22 9.48 -7.46 -15.22
CA ARG A 22 10.77 -6.96 -15.74
C ARG A 22 11.75 -6.59 -14.61
N TYR A 23 11.28 -6.64 -13.37
CA TYR A 23 11.96 -6.20 -12.16
C TYR A 23 11.83 -7.30 -11.10
N SER A 24 12.79 -7.36 -10.18
CA SER A 24 12.69 -8.19 -8.97
C SER A 24 12.10 -7.35 -7.84
N GLY A 25 10.89 -7.68 -7.39
CA GLY A 25 10.13 -6.88 -6.42
C GLY A 25 9.31 -5.76 -7.08
N ASP A 26 8.59 -4.99 -6.27
CA ASP A 26 7.69 -3.93 -6.75
C ASP A 26 8.38 -2.55 -6.73
N PRO A 27 8.81 -2.00 -7.90
CA PRO A 27 9.47 -0.70 -7.96
C PRO A 27 8.56 0.46 -7.57
N GLY A 28 7.24 0.29 -7.64
CA GLY A 28 6.28 1.28 -7.13
C GLY A 28 6.44 1.46 -5.63
N LEU A 29 6.71 0.37 -4.91
CA LEU A 29 6.92 0.37 -3.46
C LEU A 29 8.34 0.79 -3.08
N THR A 30 9.36 0.23 -3.74
CA THR A 30 10.76 0.43 -3.33
C THR A 30 11.38 1.74 -3.84
N GLU A 31 10.87 2.30 -4.95
CA GLU A 31 11.37 3.55 -5.54
C GLU A 31 10.26 4.62 -5.62
N GLY A 32 9.04 4.22 -6.00
CA GLY A 32 7.92 5.14 -6.19
C GLY A 32 7.47 5.85 -4.91
N VAL A 33 7.24 5.09 -3.83
CA VAL A 33 6.84 5.66 -2.53
C VAL A 33 7.88 6.66 -2.00
N PRO A 34 9.20 6.34 -1.92
CA PRO A 34 10.21 7.31 -1.51
C PRO A 34 10.18 8.61 -2.32
N HIS A 35 10.17 8.52 -3.66
CA HIS A 35 10.15 9.71 -4.52
C HIS A 35 8.90 10.56 -4.31
N LEU A 36 7.74 9.93 -4.09
CA LEU A 36 6.49 10.64 -3.83
C LEU A 36 6.51 11.35 -2.48
N LEU A 37 7.06 10.70 -1.44
CA LEU A 37 7.22 11.29 -0.11
C LEU A 37 8.16 12.50 -0.15
N GLU A 38 9.29 12.41 -0.86
CA GLU A 38 10.21 13.53 -1.05
C GLU A 38 9.55 14.70 -1.78
N PHE A 39 8.78 14.40 -2.83
CA PHE A 39 8.01 15.40 -3.56
C PHE A 39 6.99 16.07 -2.64
N PHE A 40 6.20 15.31 -1.89
CA PHE A 40 5.22 15.87 -0.95
C PHE A 40 5.88 16.71 0.15
N ALA A 41 7.01 16.27 0.70
CA ALA A 41 7.77 17.05 1.67
C ALA A 41 8.26 18.39 1.08
N ARG A 42 8.81 18.38 -0.14
CA ARG A 42 9.30 19.58 -0.83
C ARG A 42 8.20 20.62 -1.04
N TYR A 43 6.97 20.19 -1.33
CA TYR A 43 5.84 21.08 -1.62
C TYR A 43 4.85 21.23 -0.45
N ASN A 44 5.19 20.72 0.74
CA ASN A 44 4.35 20.74 1.93
C ASN A 44 2.93 20.18 1.67
N ILE A 45 2.85 19.08 0.92
CA ILE A 45 1.62 18.37 0.60
C ILE A 45 1.33 17.35 1.71
N ARG A 46 0.08 17.35 2.18
CA ARG A 46 -0.44 16.33 3.09
C ARG A 46 -1.29 15.33 2.32
N ALA A 47 -1.07 14.06 2.61
CA ALA A 47 -1.77 12.96 1.98
C ALA A 47 -2.01 11.82 2.97
N THR A 48 -3.04 11.03 2.67
CA THR A 48 -3.25 9.70 3.25
C THR A 48 -2.70 8.66 2.29
N PHE A 49 -1.81 7.81 2.76
CA PHE A 49 -1.31 6.65 2.04
C PHE A 49 -2.14 5.44 2.42
N HIS A 50 -2.91 4.95 1.47
CA HIS A 50 -3.86 3.86 1.62
C HIS A 50 -3.15 2.56 1.20
N ILE A 51 -2.59 1.87 2.19
CA ILE A 51 -1.67 0.74 1.98
C ILE A 51 -2.48 -0.53 1.73
N GLN A 52 -2.24 -1.18 0.58
CA GLN A 52 -2.90 -2.42 0.22
C GLN A 52 -2.65 -3.52 1.24
N GLU A 53 -3.73 -4.17 1.67
CA GLU A 53 -3.68 -5.30 2.57
C GLU A 53 -4.67 -6.39 2.19
N GLN A 54 -4.25 -7.64 2.40
CA GLN A 54 -5.06 -8.85 2.30
C GLN A 54 -4.58 -9.90 3.29
N SER A 55 -5.46 -10.82 3.66
CA SER A 55 -5.17 -12.02 4.44
C SER A 55 -4.00 -12.83 3.88
N ASP A 56 -3.84 -12.84 2.55
CA ASP A 56 -2.71 -13.44 1.87
C ASP A 56 -1.42 -12.64 2.12
N SER A 57 -0.42 -13.28 2.73
CA SER A 57 0.86 -12.65 3.01
C SER A 57 1.59 -12.22 1.74
N GLU A 58 1.36 -12.90 0.62
CA GLU A 58 1.98 -12.54 -0.67
C GLU A 58 1.40 -11.26 -1.25
N GLN A 59 0.25 -10.79 -0.76
CA GLN A 59 -0.41 -9.55 -1.22
C GLN A 59 -0.49 -8.47 -0.12
N SER A 60 0.20 -8.67 1.00
CA SER A 60 0.27 -7.74 2.12
C SER A 60 1.54 -6.89 2.03
N ILE A 61 1.38 -5.57 1.93
CA ILE A 61 2.52 -4.64 1.93
C ILE A 61 3.12 -4.54 3.32
N LEU A 62 2.30 -4.52 4.38
CA LEU A 62 2.78 -4.42 5.76
C LEU A 62 3.64 -5.62 6.16
N LEU A 63 3.41 -6.80 5.56
CA LEU A 63 4.23 -7.99 5.79
C LEU A 63 5.46 -8.07 4.88
N ARG A 64 5.33 -7.69 3.60
CA ARG A 64 6.39 -7.87 2.60
C ARG A 64 7.36 -6.70 2.50
N TYR A 65 6.87 -5.49 2.76
CA TYR A 65 7.57 -4.22 2.62
C TYR A 65 7.30 -3.33 3.85
N PRO A 66 7.59 -3.80 5.08
CA PRO A 66 7.32 -3.03 6.30
C PRO A 66 7.98 -1.64 6.30
N GLU A 67 9.08 -1.48 5.57
CA GLU A 67 9.77 -0.21 5.39
C GLU A 67 8.90 0.87 4.72
N VAL A 68 7.91 0.49 3.90
CA VAL A 68 6.97 1.44 3.26
C VAL A 68 6.16 2.15 4.33
N TYR A 69 5.57 1.40 5.26
CA TYR A 69 4.82 1.94 6.39
C TYR A 69 5.69 2.87 7.26
N GLU A 70 6.92 2.44 7.56
CA GLU A 70 7.84 3.25 8.35
C GLU A 70 8.19 4.57 7.67
N GLN A 71 8.43 4.55 6.36
CA GLN A 71 8.79 5.75 5.61
C GLN A 71 7.64 6.75 5.56
N VAL A 72 6.42 6.29 5.27
CA VAL A 72 5.21 7.14 5.28
C VAL A 72 5.03 7.79 6.65
N SER A 73 5.15 6.99 7.72
CA SER A 73 5.00 7.45 9.10
C SER A 73 6.08 8.47 9.49
N LYS A 74 7.34 8.22 9.13
CA LYS A 74 8.48 9.13 9.39
C LYS A 74 8.32 10.48 8.67
N HIS A 75 7.66 10.51 7.51
CA HIS A 75 7.32 11.75 6.79
C HIS A 75 6.08 12.46 7.36
N GLY A 76 5.46 11.94 8.41
CA GLY A 76 4.28 12.52 9.05
C GLY A 76 3.06 12.55 8.14
N GLN A 77 2.97 11.62 7.19
CA GLN A 77 1.78 11.41 6.37
C GLN A 77 0.81 10.49 7.12
N GLU A 78 -0.47 10.57 6.78
CA GLU A 78 -1.47 9.68 7.36
C GLU A 78 -1.40 8.30 6.69
N VAL A 79 -1.60 7.24 7.47
CA VAL A 79 -1.69 5.86 6.96
C VAL A 79 -3.12 5.37 7.11
N SER A 80 -3.65 4.78 6.06
CA SER A 80 -4.90 4.01 6.08
C SER A 80 -4.70 2.66 5.41
N VAL A 81 -5.66 1.75 5.60
CA VAL A 81 -5.59 0.38 5.05
C VAL A 81 -6.52 0.22 3.86
N HIS A 82 -5.94 -0.08 2.70
CA HIS A 82 -6.66 -0.39 1.47
C HIS A 82 -6.92 -1.92 1.39
N VAL A 83 -8.01 -2.39 1.99
CA VAL A 83 -8.28 -3.84 2.08
C VAL A 83 -8.89 -4.36 0.78
N HIS A 84 -8.18 -5.26 0.09
CA HIS A 84 -8.69 -5.92 -1.11
C HIS A 84 -9.52 -7.16 -0.75
N ILE A 85 -10.77 -7.21 -1.21
CA ILE A 85 -11.73 -8.24 -0.82
C ILE A 85 -11.85 -9.30 -1.92
N LYS A 86 -11.50 -10.56 -1.60
CA LYS A 86 -11.55 -11.69 -2.54
C LYS A 86 -12.95 -12.07 -3.01
N ARG A 87 -13.98 -11.83 -2.18
CA ARG A 87 -15.38 -12.22 -2.44
C ARG A 87 -16.36 -11.20 -1.89
N ALA A 88 -17.42 -10.92 -2.64
CA ALA A 88 -18.45 -9.94 -2.27
C ALA A 88 -19.43 -10.47 -1.19
N ASP A 89 -18.92 -11.00 -0.08
CA ASP A 89 -19.71 -11.45 1.07
C ASP A 89 -19.19 -10.88 2.39
N TYR A 90 -20.06 -10.83 3.40
CA TYR A 90 -19.75 -10.19 4.69
C TYR A 90 -18.65 -10.91 5.48
N ALA A 91 -18.63 -12.25 5.45
CA ALA A 91 -17.66 -13.03 6.21
C ALA A 91 -16.24 -12.84 5.63
N ALA A 92 -16.11 -12.87 4.30
CA ALA A 92 -14.87 -12.54 3.62
C ALA A 92 -14.42 -11.11 3.94
N ARG A 93 -15.31 -10.11 3.81
CA ARG A 93 -14.99 -8.71 4.16
C ARG A 93 -14.47 -8.57 5.59
N LYS A 94 -15.18 -9.16 6.55
CA LYS A 94 -14.80 -9.10 7.95
C LYS A 94 -13.43 -9.74 8.16
N SER A 95 -13.19 -10.91 7.58
CA SER A 95 -11.92 -11.63 7.72
C SER A 95 -10.75 -10.81 7.15
N GLU A 96 -10.89 -10.25 5.96
CA GLU A 96 -9.84 -9.46 5.30
C GLU A 96 -9.55 -8.17 6.08
N ILE A 97 -10.59 -7.44 6.50
CA ILE A 97 -10.43 -6.21 7.28
C ILE A 97 -9.79 -6.51 8.65
N THR A 98 -10.23 -7.57 9.34
CA THR A 98 -9.62 -7.97 10.62
C THR A 98 -8.15 -8.35 10.46
N ALA A 99 -7.79 -9.08 9.41
CA ALA A 99 -6.40 -9.44 9.15
C ALA A 99 -5.53 -8.20 8.95
N ALA A 100 -6.03 -7.22 8.21
CA ALA A 100 -5.29 -5.99 7.91
C ALA A 100 -5.17 -5.07 9.13
N VAL A 101 -6.26 -4.86 9.89
CA VAL A 101 -6.24 -4.03 11.11
C VAL A 101 -5.31 -4.58 12.18
N ASN A 102 -5.19 -5.90 12.31
CA ASN A 102 -4.28 -6.53 13.28
C ASN A 102 -2.79 -6.37 12.94
N ARG A 103 -2.45 -5.76 11.80
CA ARG A 103 -1.07 -5.56 11.33
C ARG A 103 -0.61 -4.10 11.39
N LEU A 104 -1.52 -3.15 11.63
CA LEU A 104 -1.20 -1.76 11.96
C LEU A 104 -0.84 -1.61 13.44
#